data_AF-A0A377ZIR9-F1
#
_entry.id   AF-A0A377ZIR9-F1
#
_cell.length_a   1.000
_cell.length_b   1.000
_cell.length_c   1.000
_cell.angle_alpha   90.00
_cell.angle_beta   90.00
_cell.angle_gamma   90.00
#
_symmetry.space_group_name_H-M   'P 1'
#
loop_
_entity.id
_entity.type
_entity.pdbx_description
1 polymer ?
#
loop_
_entity_poly.entity_id
_entity_poly.type
_entity_poly.pdbx_seq_one_letter_code
_entity_poly.pdbx_strand_id
1 'polypeptide(L)'
;MTPARKGTWTGLKIKSVTLTDNIADLLCDVPFAPIVIDADFIADCLNKGVGLENNSATVQSITIVDGNIIRVVFDQAPAATDALLMGFTNTAEHSPENDSVYPLTCFRDSSPRVSRWVTRNGSPFPLYNWMCLDRIPLTQE
;
A
#
# COMPACT_ATOMS: atom_id res chain seq x y z
N MET A 1 24.60 22.94 -18.44
CA MET A 1 24.56 21.92 -17.35
C MET A 1 24.00 20.64 -17.94
N THR A 2 24.71 19.52 -17.79
CA THR A 2 24.19 18.21 -18.17
C THR A 2 23.07 17.85 -17.18
N PRO A 3 21.88 17.38 -17.64
CA PRO A 3 20.85 16.92 -16.72
C PRO A 3 21.45 15.87 -15.78
N ALA A 4 21.26 16.03 -14.47
CA ALA A 4 21.63 14.98 -13.54
C ALA A 4 20.88 13.70 -13.95
N ARG A 5 21.59 12.55 -13.98
CA ARG A 5 20.92 11.25 -14.14
C ARG A 5 19.87 11.14 -13.03
N LYS A 6 18.59 11.25 -13.39
CA LYS A 6 17.52 10.79 -12.50
C LYS A 6 17.78 9.30 -12.28
N GLY A 7 17.89 8.86 -11.03
CA GLY A 7 17.99 7.45 -10.71
C GLY A 7 16.77 6.70 -11.27
N THR A 8 16.90 5.38 -11.42
CA THR A 8 15.78 4.49 -11.72
C THR A 8 14.88 4.41 -10.49
N TRP A 9 14.03 5.43 -10.31
CA TRP A 9 13.06 5.44 -9.24
C TRP A 9 11.90 4.51 -9.62
N THR A 10 11.85 3.35 -8.99
CA THR A 10 10.68 2.47 -9.06
C THR A 10 9.75 2.86 -7.91
N GLY A 11 8.42 2.84 -8.11
CA GLY A 11 7.48 3.07 -7.01
C GLY A 11 7.40 1.86 -6.07
N LEU A 12 6.87 2.05 -4.86
CA LEU A 12 6.42 0.93 -4.04
C LEU A 12 5.17 0.34 -4.70
N LYS A 13 5.25 -0.90 -5.16
CA LYS A 13 4.14 -1.57 -5.87
C LYS A 13 4.21 -3.08 -5.69
N ILE A 14 3.08 -3.73 -5.88
CA ILE A 14 3.02 -5.19 -5.89
C ILE A 14 3.63 -5.69 -7.20
N LYS A 15 4.51 -6.68 -7.08
CA LYS A 15 5.17 -7.36 -8.19
C LYS A 15 4.45 -8.66 -8.53
N SER A 16 4.03 -9.41 -7.52
CA SER A 16 3.32 -10.67 -7.67
C SER A 16 2.53 -11.02 -6.42
N VAL A 17 1.52 -11.85 -6.60
CA VAL A 17 0.69 -12.40 -5.53
C VAL A 17 0.85 -13.90 -5.50
N THR A 18 0.97 -14.48 -4.32
CA THR A 18 0.88 -15.92 -4.09
C THR A 18 -0.22 -16.17 -3.07
N LEU A 19 -1.26 -16.88 -3.49
CA LEU A 19 -2.37 -17.28 -2.63
C LEU A 19 -2.20 -18.75 -2.24
N THR A 20 -2.21 -19.05 -0.95
CA THR A 20 -2.20 -20.42 -0.40
C THR A 20 -3.27 -20.50 0.68
N ASP A 21 -4.33 -21.25 0.41
CA ASP A 21 -5.54 -21.30 1.23
C ASP A 21 -6.10 -19.89 1.50
N ASN A 22 -6.07 -19.44 2.75
CA ASN A 22 -6.55 -18.14 3.20
C ASN A 22 -5.41 -17.11 3.39
N ILE A 23 -4.21 -17.37 2.89
CA ILE A 23 -3.04 -16.48 3.04
C ILE A 23 -2.62 -15.97 1.66
N ALA A 24 -2.61 -14.65 1.48
CA ALA A 24 -2.02 -13.99 0.31
C ALA A 24 -0.71 -13.29 0.69
N ASP A 25 0.38 -13.71 0.05
CA ASP A 25 1.68 -13.04 0.12
C ASP A 25 1.86 -12.15 -1.11
N LEU A 26 1.96 -10.84 -0.86
CA LEU A 26 2.12 -9.80 -1.88
C LEU A 26 3.58 -9.39 -1.91
N LEU A 27 4.36 -9.96 -2.83
CA LEU A 27 5.74 -9.56 -3.03
C LEU A 27 5.77 -8.18 -3.67
N CYS A 28 6.48 -7.23 -3.07
CA CYS A 28 6.56 -5.86 -3.55
C CYS A 28 7.94 -5.51 -4.12
N ASP A 29 7.94 -4.65 -5.15
CA ASP A 29 9.12 -3.85 -5.47
C ASP A 29 9.22 -2.73 -4.42
N VAL A 30 10.28 -2.72 -3.62
CA VAL A 30 10.46 -1.75 -2.53
C VAL A 30 11.72 -0.91 -2.80
N PRO A 31 11.60 0.41 -3.02
CA PRO A 31 12.75 1.25 -3.34
C PRO A 31 13.74 1.36 -2.18
N PHE A 32 13.22 1.45 -0.95
CA PHE A 32 13.98 1.43 0.29
C PHE A 32 13.31 0.50 1.30
N ALA A 33 13.79 -0.74 1.43
CA ALA A 33 13.26 -1.68 2.42
C ALA A 33 13.61 -1.26 3.87
N PRO A 34 12.79 -1.62 4.88
CA PRO A 34 11.56 -2.41 4.78
C PRO A 34 10.32 -1.58 4.39
N ILE A 35 9.23 -2.26 4.02
CA ILE A 35 7.89 -1.68 4.00
C ILE A 35 7.49 -1.30 5.44
N VAL A 36 6.85 -0.14 5.58
CA VAL A 36 6.26 0.31 6.84
C VAL A 36 4.77 0.53 6.64
N ILE A 37 3.99 0.04 7.60
CA ILE A 37 2.58 0.41 7.76
C ILE A 37 2.57 1.73 8.53
N ASP A 38 2.30 2.82 7.82
CA ASP A 38 2.31 4.19 8.34
C ASP A 38 0.88 4.73 8.45
N ALA A 39 0.25 4.44 9.58
CA ALA A 39 -1.08 4.92 9.92
C ALA A 39 -1.08 6.34 10.53
N ASP A 40 0.08 6.84 10.95
CA ASP A 40 0.20 8.10 11.68
C ASP A 40 0.40 9.28 10.73
N PHE A 41 1.15 9.10 9.64
CA PHE A 41 1.54 10.22 8.79
C PHE A 41 0.43 10.68 7.83
N ILE A 42 -0.28 9.74 7.21
CA ILE A 42 -1.41 10.00 6.30
C ILE A 42 -2.73 9.85 7.08
N ALA A 43 -3.09 8.61 7.42
CA ALA A 43 -4.25 8.23 8.23
C ALA A 43 -4.33 6.70 8.25
N ASP A 44 -5.07 6.15 9.21
CA ASP A 44 -5.45 4.75 9.22
C ASP A 44 -6.77 4.54 8.46
N CYS A 45 -6.81 3.56 7.56
CA CYS A 45 -8.04 3.12 6.90
C CYS A 45 -8.32 1.65 7.18
N LEU A 46 -9.58 1.23 7.00
CA LEU A 46 -9.99 -0.15 7.21
C LEU A 46 -9.03 -1.11 6.49
N ASN A 47 -8.54 -2.11 7.22
CA ASN A 47 -7.61 -3.11 6.69
C ASN A 47 -6.38 -2.49 5.99
N LYS A 48 -5.90 -1.32 6.44
CA LYS A 48 -4.71 -0.65 5.90
C LYS A 48 -4.77 -0.35 4.39
N GLY A 49 -5.98 -0.31 3.83
CA GLY A 49 -6.22 -0.11 2.41
C GLY A 49 -6.49 -1.41 1.64
N VAL A 50 -6.36 -2.58 2.25
CA VAL A 50 -6.45 -3.88 1.58
C VAL A 50 -7.86 -4.43 1.64
N GLY A 51 -8.43 -4.80 0.50
CA GLY A 51 -9.74 -5.44 0.41
C GLY A 51 -9.85 -6.40 -0.76
N LEU A 52 -11.01 -7.04 -0.88
CA LEU A 52 -11.39 -7.86 -2.02
C LEU A 52 -12.57 -7.21 -2.74
N GLU A 53 -12.51 -7.12 -4.06
CA GLU A 53 -13.52 -6.41 -4.86
C GLU A 53 -14.93 -6.98 -4.66
N ASN A 54 -15.05 -8.31 -4.61
CA ASN A 54 -16.34 -9.00 -4.46
C ASN A 54 -16.61 -9.47 -3.03
N ASN A 55 -15.76 -9.08 -2.06
CA ASN A 55 -15.87 -9.46 -0.65
C ASN A 55 -16.01 -10.99 -0.45
N SER A 56 -15.32 -11.81 -1.25
CA SER A 56 -15.41 -13.27 -1.14
C SER A 56 -14.80 -13.85 0.15
N ALA A 57 -13.98 -13.05 0.84
CA ALA A 57 -13.44 -13.33 2.17
C ALA A 57 -13.19 -12.02 2.93
N THR A 58 -13.00 -12.10 4.25
CA THR A 58 -12.73 -10.96 5.13
C THR A 58 -11.26 -10.94 5.55
N VAL A 59 -10.61 -9.78 5.46
CA VAL A 59 -9.24 -9.60 5.99
C VAL A 59 -9.26 -9.73 7.51
N GLN A 60 -8.44 -10.64 8.04
CA GLN A 60 -8.25 -10.88 9.48
C GLN A 60 -6.99 -10.19 10.01
N SER A 61 -5.90 -10.23 9.24
CA SER A 61 -4.66 -9.56 9.64
C SER A 61 -3.78 -9.20 8.45
N ILE A 62 -2.92 -8.21 8.68
CA ILE A 62 -1.93 -7.73 7.72
C ILE A 62 -0.60 -7.60 8.46
N THR A 63 0.45 -8.19 7.90
CA THR A 63 1.80 -8.13 8.47
C THR A 63 2.84 -7.91 7.39
N ILE A 64 4.00 -7.36 7.77
CA ILE A 64 5.16 -7.26 6.88
C ILE A 64 6.09 -8.43 7.18
N VAL A 65 6.40 -9.21 6.15
CA VAL A 65 7.31 -10.36 6.20
C VAL A 65 8.55 -10.02 5.37
N ASP A 66 9.73 -10.35 5.91
CA ASP A 66 11.05 -10.15 5.28
C ASP A 66 11.35 -8.73 4.77
N GLY A 67 10.56 -7.74 5.22
CA GLY A 67 10.67 -6.34 4.85
C GLY A 67 10.13 -5.97 3.46
N ASN A 68 9.69 -6.93 2.64
CA ASN A 68 9.19 -6.66 1.28
C ASN A 68 7.95 -7.46 0.87
N ILE A 69 7.41 -8.28 1.77
CA ILE A 69 6.15 -9.00 1.55
C ILE A 69 5.09 -8.40 2.46
N ILE A 70 3.96 -8.01 1.88
CA ILE A 70 2.74 -7.75 2.66
C ILE A 70 1.98 -9.07 2.71
N ARG A 71 1.88 -9.66 3.90
CA ARG A 71 1.09 -10.87 4.13
C ARG A 71 -0.30 -10.48 4.61
N VAL A 72 -1.31 -10.95 3.89
CA VAL A 72 -2.72 -10.78 4.21
C VAL A 72 -3.29 -12.13 4.59
N VAL A 73 -3.90 -12.23 5.76
CA VAL A 73 -4.63 -13.43 6.20
C VAL A 73 -6.11 -13.13 6.13
N PHE A 74 -6.86 -14.02 5.48
CA PHE A 74 -8.31 -13.98 5.37
C PHE A 74 -8.97 -14.98 6.33
N ASP A 75 -10.27 -14.85 6.57
CA ASP A 75 -11.07 -15.79 7.37
C ASP A 75 -11.29 -17.14 6.66
N GLN A 76 -11.36 -17.12 5.34
CA GLN A 76 -11.46 -18.27 4.46
C GLN A 76 -10.67 -18.04 3.17
N ALA A 77 -10.50 -19.08 2.34
CA ALA A 77 -9.91 -18.91 1.02
C ALA A 77 -10.78 -17.96 0.18
N PRO A 78 -10.23 -16.86 -0.37
CA PRO A 78 -10.94 -16.00 -1.31
C PRO A 78 -11.36 -16.76 -2.58
N ALA A 79 -12.40 -16.30 -3.25
CA ALA A 79 -12.80 -16.85 -4.55
C ALA A 79 -11.71 -16.57 -5.60
N ALA A 80 -11.37 -17.55 -6.43
CA ALA A 80 -10.36 -17.40 -7.48
C ALA A 80 -10.68 -16.29 -8.49
N THR A 81 -11.97 -16.03 -8.72
CA THR A 81 -12.47 -14.96 -9.61
C THR A 81 -12.45 -13.58 -8.99
N ASP A 82 -12.07 -13.45 -7.72
CA ASP A 82 -12.01 -12.17 -7.03
C ASP A 82 -10.70 -11.43 -7.35
N ALA A 83 -10.65 -10.15 -7.00
CA ALA A 83 -9.48 -9.31 -7.16
C ALA A 83 -9.13 -8.64 -5.83
N LEU A 84 -7.83 -8.61 -5.53
CA LEU A 84 -7.30 -7.83 -4.43
C LEU A 84 -7.31 -6.34 -4.82
N LEU A 85 -7.81 -5.51 -3.92
CA LEU A 85 -7.80 -4.06 -4.04
C LEU A 85 -6.80 -3.44 -3.07
N MET A 86 -5.94 -2.57 -3.59
CA MET A 86 -4.99 -1.79 -2.80
C MET A 86 -5.40 -0.32 -2.76
N GLY A 87 -5.77 0.14 -1.57
CA GLY A 87 -6.11 1.50 -1.23
C GLY A 87 -7.61 1.85 -1.35
N PHE A 88 -8.49 0.88 -1.58
CA PHE A 88 -9.91 1.15 -1.90
C PHE A 88 -10.88 0.88 -0.73
N THR A 89 -10.35 0.65 0.47
CA THR A 89 -11.17 0.40 1.68
C THR A 89 -11.37 1.66 2.54
N ASN A 90 -10.88 2.82 2.09
CA ASN A 90 -11.15 4.07 2.80
C ASN A 90 -12.64 4.43 2.70
N THR A 91 -13.24 4.79 3.82
CA THR A 91 -14.62 5.28 3.90
C THR A 91 -14.71 6.66 4.55
N ALA A 92 -13.58 7.26 4.93
CA ALA A 92 -13.54 8.57 5.54
C ALA A 92 -13.65 9.66 4.46
N GLU A 93 -14.61 10.56 4.64
CA GLU A 93 -14.78 11.75 3.81
C GLU A 93 -13.56 12.68 3.92
N HIS A 94 -13.21 13.33 2.82
CA HIS A 94 -12.03 14.20 2.77
C HIS A 94 -12.19 15.48 3.60
N SER A 95 -13.37 16.11 3.56
CA SER A 95 -13.71 17.24 4.42
C SER A 95 -15.22 17.31 4.68
N PRO A 96 -15.67 17.96 5.76
CA PRO A 96 -17.10 18.12 6.08
C PRO A 96 -17.91 18.86 5.01
N GLU A 97 -17.25 19.60 4.13
CA GLU A 97 -17.84 20.35 3.02
C GLU A 97 -17.71 19.61 1.67
N ASN A 98 -17.11 18.41 1.67
CA ASN A 98 -16.85 17.62 0.49
C ASN A 98 -17.00 16.11 0.79
N ASP A 99 -18.14 15.57 0.36
CA ASP A 99 -18.53 14.16 0.48
C ASP A 99 -17.66 13.20 -0.37
N SER A 100 -16.55 13.68 -0.96
CA SER A 100 -15.62 12.84 -1.71
C SER A 100 -14.82 11.93 -0.76
N VAL A 101 -14.86 10.63 -1.05
CA VAL A 101 -13.98 9.64 -0.42
C VAL A 101 -12.88 9.28 -1.43
N TYR A 102 -11.63 9.53 -1.05
CA TYR A 102 -10.48 9.22 -1.89
C TYR A 102 -9.81 7.91 -1.46
N PRO A 103 -9.25 7.12 -2.40
CA PRO A 103 -8.43 5.96 -2.07
C PRO A 103 -7.26 6.32 -1.15
N LEU A 104 -6.92 5.42 -0.24
CA LEU A 104 -5.89 5.61 0.77
C LEU A 104 -5.11 4.32 0.99
N THR A 105 -3.80 4.38 0.86
CA THR A 105 -2.90 3.29 1.28
C THR A 105 -2.14 3.68 2.54
N CYS A 106 -1.98 2.72 3.46
CA CYS A 106 -1.16 2.90 4.66
C CYS A 106 0.29 2.41 4.46
N PHE A 107 0.68 1.94 3.27
CA PHE A 107 2.00 1.36 3.06
C PHE A 107 2.95 2.34 2.40
N ARG A 108 4.16 2.43 2.96
CA ARG A 108 5.27 3.15 2.36
C ARG A 108 6.58 2.39 2.48
N ASP A 109 7.58 2.84 1.74
CA ASP A 109 8.95 2.39 1.93
C ASP A 109 9.64 3.12 3.09
N SER A 110 10.87 2.72 3.41
CA SER A 110 11.72 3.31 4.45
C SER A 110 12.74 4.31 3.90
N SER A 111 12.38 5.10 2.89
CA SER A 111 13.28 6.10 2.32
C SER A 111 13.85 7.04 3.40
N PRO A 112 15.19 7.17 3.51
CA PRO A 112 15.82 8.09 4.46
C PRO A 112 15.90 9.53 3.91
N ARG A 113 15.31 9.80 2.74
CA ARG A 113 15.41 11.08 2.06
C ARG A 113 14.43 12.08 2.67
N VAL A 114 14.85 13.33 2.76
CA VAL A 114 14.01 14.46 3.16
C VAL A 114 14.03 15.55 2.09
N SER A 115 12.96 16.32 2.03
CA SER A 115 12.83 17.47 1.16
C SER A 115 13.76 18.59 1.61
N ARG A 116 14.44 19.23 0.64
CA ARG A 116 15.24 20.43 0.89
C ARG A 116 14.40 21.70 0.98
N TRP A 117 13.16 21.65 0.48
CA TRP A 117 12.33 22.82 0.26
C TRP A 117 11.02 22.81 1.05
N VAL A 118 10.55 21.62 1.40
CA VAL A 118 9.30 21.44 2.15
C VAL A 118 9.66 21.07 3.58
N THR A 119 9.10 21.81 4.53
CA THR A 119 9.21 21.53 5.96
C THR A 119 7.83 21.36 6.57
N ARG A 120 7.69 20.46 7.54
CA ARG A 120 6.51 20.34 8.40
C ARG A 120 6.93 20.65 9.83
N ASN A 121 6.30 21.66 10.44
CA ASN A 121 6.62 22.13 11.78
C ASN A 121 8.13 22.44 11.97
N GLY A 122 8.73 23.11 10.99
CA GLY A 122 10.15 23.48 11.04
C GLY A 122 11.15 22.34 10.76
N SER A 123 10.69 21.10 10.59
CA SER A 123 11.53 19.95 10.26
C SER A 123 11.45 19.60 8.77
N PRO A 124 12.55 19.18 8.11
CA PRO A 124 12.53 18.71 6.73
C PRO A 124 11.49 17.59 6.51
N PHE A 125 10.68 17.71 5.46
CA PHE A 125 9.60 16.76 5.19
C PHE A 125 10.17 15.44 4.63
N PRO A 126 9.79 14.26 5.17
CA PRO A 126 10.28 13.00 4.66
C PRO A 126 9.73 12.67 3.26
N LEU A 127 10.53 12.05 2.41
CA LEU A 127 10.19 11.69 1.04
C LEU A 127 10.07 10.17 0.90
N TYR A 128 8.87 9.66 1.14
CA TYR A 128 8.54 8.24 1.04
C TYR A 128 7.93 7.86 -0.30
N ASN A 129 8.14 6.61 -0.72
CA ASN A 129 7.31 5.98 -1.73
C ASN A 129 6.10 5.35 -1.07
N TRP A 130 4.94 5.90 -1.36
CA TRP A 130 3.66 5.28 -1.00
C TRP A 130 3.32 4.17 -1.99
N MET A 131 2.67 3.13 -1.49
CA MET A 131 2.19 2.03 -2.31
C MET A 131 1.22 2.54 -3.39
N CYS A 132 1.42 2.08 -4.62
CA CYS A 132 0.49 2.40 -5.70
C CYS A 132 -0.89 1.77 -5.45
N LEU A 133 -1.94 2.48 -5.85
CA LEU A 133 -3.28 1.91 -5.94
C LEU A 133 -3.27 0.83 -7.02
N ASP A 134 -3.91 -0.30 -6.75
CA ASP A 134 -3.92 -1.42 -7.68
C ASP A 134 -5.16 -2.30 -7.52
N ARG A 135 -5.52 -2.99 -8.61
CA ARG A 135 -6.52 -4.07 -8.64
C ARG A 135 -5.85 -5.29 -9.25
N ILE A 136 -5.63 -6.31 -8.44
CA ILE A 136 -4.78 -7.44 -8.79
C ILE A 136 -5.62 -8.71 -8.80
N PRO A 137 -5.72 -9.42 -9.94
CA PRO A 137 -6.33 -10.75 -9.97
C PRO A 137 -5.63 -11.69 -9.00
N LEU A 138 -6.39 -12.47 -8.23
CA LEU A 138 -5.82 -13.46 -7.30
C LEU A 138 -5.22 -14.66 -8.03
N THR A 139 -5.74 -14.97 -9.21
CA THR A 139 -5.18 -15.94 -10.14
C THR A 139 -4.78 -15.25 -11.43
N GLN A 140 -3.64 -15.65 -12.01
CA GLN A 140 -3.29 -15.26 -13.37
C GLN A 140 -4.17 -16.10 -14.32
N GLU A 141 -5.25 -15.54 -14.84
CA GLU A 141 -5.88 -16.06 -16.06
C GLU A 141 -5.03 -15.70 -17.29
#